data_AF-A0A2V9WZ72-F1
#
_entry.id   AF-A0A2V9WZ72-F1
#
_cell.length_a   1.000
_cell.length_b   1.000
_cell.length_c   1.000
_cell.angle_alpha   90.00
_cell.angle_beta   90.00
_cell.angle_gamma   90.00
#
_symmetry.space_group_name_H-M   'P 1'
#
loop_
_entity.id
_entity.type
_entity.pdbx_description
1 polymer ?
#
loop_
_entity_poly.entity_id
_entity_poly.type
_entity_poly.pdbx_seq_one_letter_code
_entity_poly.pdbx_strand_id
1 'polypeptide(L)'
;MCLAQNTPKVTLETSETLFSVLTAINACGYDQELGVSDPLRAQIRSEVAKSIQASAESQEASQTMCEFYKEHQQPDASRELAQYVSLALSLTGPPFTPRSRDSETPKPKPGETVQMKETQLPPDATYITGFIPLLQKFYDTAGLKVIWQHHREAYSALTNRYHEPLSKMLFGTEMYLKLPSAGYLGRQFTVYLDPMGAPGQTNARNYGSDYYVVISPGPSLWLGDKAFGAAAGFGEDCSDGREFQK
;
A
#
# COMPACT_ATOMS: atom_id res chain seq x y z
N MET A 1 -23.42 31.20 16.93
CA MET A 1 -22.56 30.03 17.27
C MET A 1 -22.17 29.37 15.97
N CYS A 2 -20.91 29.47 15.55
CA CYS A 2 -20.43 28.72 14.38
C CYS A 2 -20.28 27.26 14.78
N LEU A 3 -21.00 26.36 14.11
CA LEU A 3 -20.72 24.93 14.19
C LEU A 3 -19.35 24.72 13.53
N ALA A 4 -18.33 24.41 14.33
CA ALA A 4 -17.09 23.88 13.80
C ALA A 4 -17.45 22.61 13.02
N GLN A 5 -17.29 22.65 11.70
CA GLN A 5 -17.36 21.46 10.87
C GLN A 5 -16.22 20.57 11.31
N ASN A 6 -16.57 19.56 12.11
CA ASN A 6 -15.61 18.55 12.56
C ASN A 6 -15.40 17.63 11.37
N THR A 7 -14.49 18.04 10.47
CA THR A 7 -14.16 17.27 9.28
C THR A 7 -13.63 15.89 9.72
N PRO A 8 -14.09 14.79 9.11
CA PRO A 8 -13.55 13.47 9.34
C PRO A 8 -12.03 13.52 9.28
N LYS A 9 -11.33 13.07 10.32
CA LYS A 9 -9.86 13.06 10.33
C LYS A 9 -9.36 11.86 9.51
N VAL A 10 -9.61 11.88 8.21
CA VAL A 10 -8.97 10.96 7.27
C VAL A 10 -7.59 11.51 6.97
N THR A 11 -6.56 10.77 7.36
CA THR A 11 -5.19 11.11 7.00
C THR A 11 -4.85 10.46 5.68
N LEU A 12 -4.46 11.29 4.71
CA LEU A 12 -3.94 10.84 3.44
C LEU A 12 -2.42 10.97 3.52
N GLU A 13 -1.73 9.84 3.43
CA GLU A 13 -0.30 9.74 3.73
C GLU A 13 0.44 8.97 2.65
N THR A 14 1.76 9.09 2.70
CA THR A 14 2.69 8.31 1.87
C THR A 14 3.64 7.58 2.81
N SER A 15 4.10 6.40 2.41
CA SER A 15 4.90 5.54 3.28
C SER A 15 6.11 5.03 2.52
N GLU A 16 7.29 5.31 3.04
CA GLU A 16 8.55 4.81 2.50
C GLU A 16 8.62 3.27 2.56
N THR A 17 7.98 2.66 3.55
CA THR A 17 7.88 1.20 3.68
C THR A 17 7.01 0.59 2.58
N LEU A 18 5.83 1.18 2.30
CA LEU A 18 4.99 0.76 1.19
C LEU A 18 5.72 0.95 -0.14
N PHE A 19 6.33 2.12 -0.33
CA PHE A 19 7.13 2.41 -1.51
C PHE A 19 8.20 1.35 -1.74
N SER A 20 8.94 1.01 -0.69
CA SER A 20 10.07 0.06 -0.79
C SER A 20 9.59 -1.34 -1.16
N VAL A 21 8.55 -1.84 -0.48
CA VAL A 21 7.99 -3.18 -0.76
C VAL A 21 7.39 -3.24 -2.16
N LEU A 22 6.57 -2.25 -2.53
CA LEU A 22 5.91 -2.25 -3.83
C LEU A 22 6.93 -2.02 -4.97
N THR A 23 7.95 -1.20 -4.75
CA THR A 23 9.04 -1.02 -5.71
C THR A 23 9.83 -2.31 -5.92
N ALA A 24 10.09 -3.06 -4.84
CA ALA A 24 10.78 -4.34 -4.91
C ALA A 24 10.02 -5.36 -5.78
N ILE A 25 8.71 -5.53 -5.58
CA ILE A 25 7.92 -6.46 -6.42
C ILE A 25 7.80 -5.97 -7.88
N ASN A 26 7.79 -4.65 -8.11
CA ASN A 26 7.82 -4.10 -9.47
C ASN A 26 9.16 -4.41 -10.17
N ALA A 27 10.28 -4.38 -9.44
CA ALA A 27 11.57 -4.80 -9.99
C ALA A 27 11.58 -6.30 -10.36
N CYS A 28 10.75 -7.11 -9.69
CA CYS A 28 10.61 -8.54 -9.95
C CYS A 28 9.54 -8.94 -10.98
N GLY A 29 8.87 -7.96 -11.59
CA GLY A 29 7.92 -8.20 -12.69
C GLY A 29 6.45 -8.07 -12.32
N TYR A 30 6.11 -7.41 -11.19
CA TYR A 30 4.74 -7.03 -10.92
C TYR A 30 4.26 -5.91 -11.87
N ASP A 31 3.62 -6.30 -12.98
CA ASP A 31 3.27 -5.41 -14.11
C ASP A 31 1.77 -5.14 -14.26
N GLN A 32 0.98 -5.54 -13.26
CA GLN A 32 -0.47 -5.39 -13.26
C GLN A 32 -0.87 -3.94 -13.46
N GLU A 33 -1.70 -3.69 -14.48
CA GLU A 33 -2.23 -2.38 -14.84
C GLU A 33 -1.17 -1.28 -15.07
N LEU A 34 0.06 -1.66 -15.45
CA LEU A 34 1.14 -0.70 -15.67
C LEU A 34 0.78 0.37 -16.73
N GLY A 35 0.06 -0.03 -17.79
CA GLY A 35 -0.35 0.88 -18.87
C GLY A 35 -1.41 1.92 -18.48
N VAL A 36 -2.08 1.73 -17.35
CA VAL A 36 -3.09 2.67 -16.81
C VAL A 36 -2.71 3.16 -15.41
N SER A 37 -1.45 2.98 -15.00
CA SER A 37 -0.92 3.51 -13.74
C SER A 37 -0.51 4.97 -13.88
N ASP A 38 -0.33 5.66 -12.75
CA ASP A 38 0.31 6.98 -12.76
C ASP A 38 1.70 6.91 -13.44
N PRO A 39 2.06 7.87 -14.32
CA PRO A 39 3.36 7.88 -15.01
C PRO A 39 4.57 7.77 -14.07
N LEU A 40 4.42 8.21 -12.82
CA LEU A 40 5.45 8.11 -11.79
C LEU A 40 5.91 6.67 -11.56
N ARG A 41 5.01 5.68 -11.68
CA ARG A 41 5.35 4.25 -11.58
C ARG A 41 6.39 3.85 -12.61
N ALA A 42 6.17 4.20 -13.88
CA ALA A 42 7.09 3.86 -14.97
C ALA A 42 8.45 4.57 -14.81
N GLN A 43 8.44 5.82 -14.35
CA GLN A 43 9.66 6.60 -14.09
C GLN A 43 10.52 5.94 -13.00
N ILE A 44 9.91 5.63 -11.85
CA ILE A 44 10.60 4.97 -10.73
C ILE A 44 11.14 3.62 -11.16
N ARG A 45 10.35 2.82 -11.88
CA ARG A 45 10.80 1.51 -12.38
C ARG A 45 12.03 1.62 -13.28
N SER A 46 12.06 2.63 -14.17
CA SER A 46 13.22 2.88 -15.03
C SER A 46 14.46 3.28 -14.23
N GLU A 47 14.30 4.13 -13.21
CA GLU A 47 15.39 4.57 -12.33
C GLU A 47 15.94 3.41 -11.48
N VAL A 48 15.06 2.62 -10.89
CA VAL A 48 15.43 1.42 -10.12
C VAL A 48 16.13 0.40 -11.01
N ALA A 49 15.64 0.15 -12.22
CA ALA A 49 16.31 -0.75 -13.16
C ALA A 49 17.73 -0.28 -13.48
N LYS A 50 17.95 1.02 -13.69
CA LYS A 50 19.31 1.58 -13.88
C LYS A 50 20.17 1.41 -12.63
N SER A 51 19.60 1.63 -11.45
CA SER A 51 20.31 1.47 -10.17
C SER A 51 20.75 0.02 -9.95
N ILE A 52 19.89 -0.95 -10.25
CA ILE A 52 20.21 -2.38 -10.21
C ILE A 52 21.39 -2.69 -11.14
N GLN A 53 21.42 -2.13 -12.35
CA GLN A 53 22.49 -2.37 -13.31
C GLN A 53 23.82 -1.69 -12.94
N ALA A 54 23.83 -0.76 -11.97
CA ALA A 54 25.03 0.00 -11.63
C ALA A 54 26.09 -0.81 -10.88
N SER A 55 25.72 -1.92 -10.22
CA SER A 55 26.67 -2.76 -9.50
C SER A 55 26.28 -4.24 -9.53
N ALA A 56 27.28 -5.14 -9.48
CA ALA A 56 27.03 -6.58 -9.40
C ALA A 56 26.31 -6.98 -8.10
N GLU A 57 26.57 -6.25 -7.00
CA GLU A 57 25.93 -6.49 -5.72
C GLU A 57 24.42 -6.19 -5.76
N SER A 58 24.03 -5.08 -6.41
CA SER A 58 22.62 -4.72 -6.62
C SER A 58 21.90 -5.72 -7.53
N GLN A 59 22.59 -6.24 -8.56
CA GLN A 59 22.06 -7.30 -9.43
C GLN A 59 21.81 -8.59 -8.66
N GLU A 60 22.78 -9.05 -7.86
CA GLU A 60 22.66 -10.27 -7.05
C GLU A 60 21.53 -10.12 -6.02
N ALA A 61 21.48 -8.99 -5.30
CA ALA A 61 20.43 -8.70 -4.32
C ALA A 61 19.04 -8.70 -4.98
N SER A 62 18.91 -8.08 -6.16
CA SER A 62 17.67 -8.10 -6.93
C SER A 62 17.32 -9.52 -7.40
N GLN A 63 18.30 -10.31 -7.85
CA GLN A 63 18.05 -11.66 -8.34
C GLN A 63 17.50 -12.56 -7.24
N THR A 64 18.18 -12.63 -6.09
CA THR A 64 17.74 -13.46 -4.94
C THR A 64 16.36 -13.03 -4.44
N MET A 65 16.12 -11.72 -4.36
CA MET A 65 14.81 -11.19 -4.00
C MET A 65 13.72 -11.62 -4.99
N CYS A 66 14.02 -11.58 -6.28
CA CYS A 66 13.06 -11.94 -7.32
C CYS A 66 12.85 -13.45 -7.47
N GLU A 67 13.83 -14.28 -7.09
CA GLU A 67 13.65 -15.72 -6.94
C GLU A 67 12.64 -16.01 -5.82
N PHE A 68 12.81 -15.40 -4.64
CA PHE A 68 11.84 -15.51 -3.54
C PHE A 68 10.44 -15.05 -3.97
N TYR A 69 10.35 -13.90 -4.66
CA TYR A 69 9.08 -13.39 -5.19
C TYR A 69 8.36 -14.41 -6.07
N LYS A 70 9.08 -15.03 -7.02
CA LYS A 70 8.51 -16.04 -7.93
C LYS A 70 8.06 -17.30 -7.20
N GLU A 71 8.80 -17.75 -6.19
CA GLU A 71 8.45 -18.94 -5.39
C GLU A 71 7.19 -18.74 -4.54
N HIS A 72 6.88 -17.49 -4.17
CA HIS A 72 5.76 -17.13 -3.30
C HIS A 72 4.63 -16.41 -4.06
N GLN A 73 4.66 -16.46 -5.39
CA GLN A 73 3.67 -15.79 -6.23
C GLN A 73 2.30 -16.45 -6.10
N GLN A 74 1.26 -15.64 -5.88
CA GLN A 74 -0.13 -16.08 -5.87
C GLN A 74 -0.68 -16.17 -7.30
N PRO A 75 -1.57 -17.15 -7.58
CA PRO A 75 -2.22 -17.25 -8.90
C PRO A 75 -3.09 -16.05 -9.25
N ASP A 76 -3.69 -15.41 -8.25
CA ASP A 76 -4.52 -14.24 -8.42
C ASP A 76 -3.70 -12.97 -8.17
N ALA A 77 -3.72 -12.06 -9.14
CA ALA A 77 -2.97 -10.81 -9.10
C ALA A 77 -3.34 -9.91 -7.91
N SER A 78 -4.61 -9.94 -7.47
CA SER A 78 -5.07 -9.14 -6.33
C SER A 78 -4.60 -9.73 -5.01
N ARG A 79 -4.61 -11.06 -4.87
CA ARG A 79 -4.02 -11.77 -3.73
C ARG A 79 -2.51 -11.58 -3.65
N GLU A 80 -1.87 -11.53 -4.81
CA GLU A 80 -0.44 -11.26 -4.92
C GLU A 80 -0.09 -9.86 -4.39
N LEU A 81 -0.79 -8.81 -4.83
CA LEU A 81 -0.58 -7.48 -4.28
C LEU A 81 -0.93 -7.43 -2.78
N ALA A 82 -2.02 -8.11 -2.40
CA ALA A 82 -2.54 -8.12 -1.05
C ALA A 82 -1.52 -8.60 0.00
N GLN A 83 -0.81 -9.70 -0.26
CA GLN A 83 0.19 -10.23 0.69
C GLN A 83 1.32 -9.22 0.95
N TYR A 84 1.83 -8.57 -0.09
CA TYR A 84 2.91 -7.58 0.02
C TYR A 84 2.45 -6.28 0.68
N VAL A 85 1.23 -5.82 0.40
CA VAL A 85 0.64 -4.68 1.12
C VAL A 85 0.49 -5.00 2.60
N SER A 86 -0.01 -6.19 2.94
CA SER A 86 -0.15 -6.64 4.33
C SER A 86 1.20 -6.73 5.04
N LEU A 87 2.24 -7.23 4.36
CA LEU A 87 3.61 -7.24 4.86
C LEU A 87 4.10 -5.80 5.11
N ALA A 88 3.98 -4.90 4.14
CA ALA A 88 4.44 -3.52 4.26
C ALA A 88 3.78 -2.78 5.43
N LEU A 89 2.47 -2.96 5.62
CA LEU A 89 1.73 -2.37 6.75
C LEU A 89 2.13 -2.98 8.11
N SER A 90 2.67 -4.19 8.10
CA SER A 90 3.18 -4.88 9.30
C SER A 90 4.63 -4.55 9.61
N LEU A 91 5.28 -3.71 8.81
CA LEU A 91 6.67 -3.31 8.99
C LEU A 91 6.80 -1.86 9.48
N THR A 92 7.90 -1.60 10.16
CA THR A 92 8.47 -0.28 10.44
C THR A 92 9.86 -0.24 9.82
N GLY A 93 10.29 0.88 9.27
CA GLY A 93 11.65 0.99 8.74
C GLY A 93 11.82 2.21 7.83
N PRO A 94 13.00 2.36 7.21
CA PRO A 94 14.20 1.51 7.32
C PRO A 94 15.00 1.70 8.63
N PRO A 95 15.75 0.70 9.14
CA PRO A 95 15.79 -0.70 8.70
C PRO A 95 14.44 -1.39 8.93
N PHE A 96 14.08 -2.33 8.06
CA PHE A 96 12.76 -2.96 8.10
C PHE A 96 12.68 -4.01 9.21
N THR A 97 11.78 -3.75 10.16
CA THR A 97 11.46 -4.65 11.28
C THR A 97 9.95 -4.79 11.40
N PRO A 98 9.45 -5.95 11.87
CA PRO A 98 8.04 -6.10 12.19
C PRO A 98 7.60 -5.05 13.22
N ARG A 99 6.40 -4.49 13.02
CA ARG A 99 5.77 -3.56 13.95
C ARG A 99 5.32 -4.32 15.19
N SER A 100 5.76 -3.93 16.37
CA SER A 100 5.15 -4.38 17.63
C SER A 100 3.84 -3.60 17.85
N ARG A 101 2.74 -4.32 18.15
CA ARG A 101 1.45 -3.69 18.50
C ARG A 101 1.54 -2.88 19.81
N ASP A 102 2.52 -3.21 20.64
CA ASP A 102 2.75 -2.59 21.93
C ASP A 102 3.52 -1.28 21.72
N SER A 103 2.81 -0.25 21.29
CA SER A 103 3.28 1.15 21.19
C SER A 103 3.84 1.72 22.52
N GLU A 104 3.84 0.95 23.61
CA GLU A 104 4.48 1.26 24.90
C GLU A 104 5.83 0.57 25.11
N THR A 105 6.30 -0.27 24.17
CA THR A 105 7.66 -0.82 24.27
C THR A 105 8.68 0.14 23.66
N PRO A 106 9.71 0.56 24.42
CA PRO A 106 10.74 1.47 23.93
C PRO A 106 11.42 0.92 22.67
N LYS A 107 11.86 1.83 21.79
CA LYS A 107 12.71 1.52 20.62
C LYS A 107 13.71 0.39 20.95
N PRO A 108 13.83 -0.65 20.11
CA PRO A 108 14.81 -1.70 20.34
C PRO A 108 16.20 -1.10 20.43
N LYS A 109 16.95 -1.49 21.46
CA LYS A 109 18.34 -1.07 21.63
C LYS A 109 19.19 -1.71 20.52
N PRO A 110 20.26 -1.04 20.04
CA PRO A 110 21.16 -1.64 19.08
C PRO A 110 21.72 -2.96 19.62
N GLY A 111 21.44 -4.09 18.94
CA GLY A 111 21.94 -5.43 19.31
C GLY A 111 20.88 -6.40 19.83
N GLU A 112 19.61 -6.01 19.97
CA GLU A 112 18.55 -6.91 20.42
C GLU A 112 17.86 -7.59 19.23
N THR A 113 17.87 -8.92 19.20
CA THR A 113 17.15 -9.71 18.20
C THR A 113 15.67 -9.72 18.57
N VAL A 114 14.85 -8.98 17.81
CA VAL A 114 13.40 -8.99 17.95
C VAL A 114 12.88 -10.35 17.46
N GLN A 115 12.77 -11.30 18.39
CA GLN A 115 12.14 -12.59 18.13
C GLN A 115 10.61 -12.39 18.15
N MET A 116 9.99 -12.63 17.00
CA MET A 116 8.54 -12.46 16.77
C MET A 116 7.69 -13.34 17.71
N LYS A 117 6.49 -12.86 18.04
CA LYS A 117 5.32 -13.76 18.11
C LYS A 117 4.68 -13.76 16.72
N GLU A 118 4.87 -14.86 15.99
CA GLU A 118 4.27 -15.13 14.67
C GLU A 118 2.73 -14.99 14.65
N THR A 119 2.10 -15.02 15.84
CA THR A 119 0.67 -14.83 16.08
C THR A 119 0.13 -13.40 15.80
N GLN A 120 0.98 -12.45 15.39
CA GLN A 120 0.57 -11.05 15.19
C GLN A 120 0.58 -10.56 13.74
N LEU A 121 1.09 -11.37 12.80
CA LEU A 121 1.08 -11.04 11.39
C LEU A 121 -0.25 -11.40 10.73
N PRO A 122 -0.71 -10.62 9.74
CA PRO A 122 -1.83 -11.00 8.89
C PRO A 122 -1.57 -12.36 8.22
N PRO A 123 -2.59 -13.24 8.07
CA PRO A 123 -2.40 -14.59 7.55
C PRO A 123 -1.89 -14.62 6.11
N ASP A 124 -2.12 -13.56 5.34
CA ASP A 124 -1.62 -13.36 3.98
C ASP A 124 -0.15 -12.92 3.95
N ALA A 125 0.40 -12.33 5.01
CA ALA A 125 1.79 -11.90 5.08
C ALA A 125 2.74 -12.94 5.74
N THR A 126 2.20 -13.89 6.50
CA THR A 126 3.00 -14.88 7.26
C THR A 126 3.96 -15.67 6.36
N TYR A 127 3.49 -16.09 5.19
CA TYR A 127 4.26 -16.93 4.27
C TYR A 127 5.38 -16.20 3.54
N ILE A 128 5.40 -14.86 3.56
CA ILE A 128 6.39 -14.04 2.86
C ILE A 128 7.33 -13.28 3.80
N THR A 129 7.38 -13.64 5.09
CA THR A 129 8.28 -13.00 6.07
C THR A 129 9.76 -13.11 5.71
N GLY A 130 10.15 -14.18 5.00
CA GLY A 130 11.49 -14.35 4.44
C GLY A 130 11.90 -13.27 3.45
N PHE A 131 10.95 -12.50 2.93
CA PHE A 131 11.20 -11.36 2.04
C PHE A 131 11.87 -10.18 2.76
N ILE A 132 11.66 -10.01 4.07
CA ILE A 132 12.13 -8.84 4.84
C ILE A 132 13.66 -8.63 4.74
N PRO A 133 14.52 -9.63 5.03
CA PRO A 133 15.97 -9.45 4.91
C PRO A 133 16.41 -9.23 3.44
N LEU A 134 15.72 -9.82 2.47
CA LEU A 134 16.01 -9.63 1.04
C LEU A 134 15.68 -8.19 0.61
N LEU A 135 14.54 -7.68 1.06
CA LEU A 135 14.13 -6.29 0.87
C LEU A 135 15.15 -5.32 1.50
N GLN A 136 15.65 -5.62 2.70
CA GLN A 136 16.67 -4.77 3.35
C GLN A 136 17.95 -4.70 2.49
N LYS A 137 18.49 -5.85 2.07
CA LYS A 137 19.68 -5.89 1.20
C LYS A 137 19.43 -5.15 -0.11
N PHE A 138 18.26 -5.34 -0.74
CA PHE A 138 17.89 -4.65 -1.96
C PHE A 138 17.75 -3.13 -1.76
N TYR A 139 17.12 -2.70 -0.66
CA TYR A 139 16.93 -1.28 -0.34
C TYR A 139 18.27 -0.54 -0.21
N ASP A 140 19.24 -1.17 0.47
CA ASP A 140 20.57 -0.60 0.68
C ASP A 140 21.40 -0.60 -0.61
N THR A 141 21.44 -1.73 -1.33
CA THR A 141 22.30 -1.91 -2.51
C THR A 141 21.74 -1.25 -3.78
N ALA A 142 20.41 -1.22 -3.97
CA ALA A 142 19.77 -0.53 -5.08
C ALA A 142 19.54 0.97 -4.79
N GLY A 143 19.95 1.47 -3.62
CA GLY A 143 19.87 2.90 -3.28
C GLY A 143 18.44 3.42 -3.21
N LEU A 144 17.47 2.60 -2.81
CA LEU A 144 16.05 2.98 -2.78
C LEU A 144 15.77 4.19 -1.91
N LYS A 145 16.58 4.40 -0.85
CA LYS A 145 16.51 5.62 -0.03
C LYS A 145 16.64 6.88 -0.88
N VAL A 146 17.61 6.91 -1.78
CA VAL A 146 17.89 8.08 -2.61
C VAL A 146 16.76 8.31 -3.61
N ILE A 147 16.28 7.23 -4.24
CA ILE A 147 15.15 7.28 -5.17
C ILE A 147 13.88 7.77 -4.45
N TRP A 148 13.60 7.26 -3.25
CA TRP A 148 12.48 7.75 -2.44
C TRP A 148 12.57 9.24 -2.13
N GLN A 149 13.74 9.72 -1.70
CA GLN A 149 13.93 11.15 -1.40
C GLN A 149 13.77 12.01 -2.65
N HIS A 150 14.22 11.54 -3.81
CA HIS A 150 14.06 12.24 -5.09
C HIS A 150 12.57 12.39 -5.46
N HIS A 151 11.75 11.35 -5.24
CA HIS A 151 10.34 11.36 -5.61
C HIS A 151 9.40 11.86 -4.50
N ARG A 152 9.93 12.22 -3.32
CA ARG A 152 9.10 12.61 -2.16
C ARG A 152 8.13 13.75 -2.43
N GLU A 153 8.57 14.74 -3.21
CA GLU A 153 7.72 15.86 -3.60
C GLU A 153 6.61 15.43 -4.57
N ALA A 154 6.90 14.54 -5.52
CA ALA A 154 5.89 13.99 -6.43
C ALA A 154 4.84 13.16 -5.68
N TYR A 155 5.24 12.37 -4.69
CA TYR A 155 4.34 11.64 -3.78
C TYR A 155 3.46 12.59 -2.96
N SER A 156 4.02 13.69 -2.46
CA SER A 156 3.27 14.74 -1.76
C SER A 156 2.27 15.44 -2.68
N ALA A 157 2.66 15.74 -3.92
CA ALA A 157 1.77 16.34 -4.92
C ALA A 157 0.58 15.41 -5.26
N LEU A 158 0.80 14.09 -5.33
CA LEU A 158 -0.27 13.10 -5.46
C LEU A 158 -1.24 13.17 -4.27
N THR A 159 -0.71 13.19 -3.04
CA THR A 159 -1.53 13.35 -1.83
C THR A 159 -2.41 14.60 -1.91
N ASN A 160 -1.85 15.75 -2.28
CA ASN A 160 -2.59 17.00 -2.41
C ASN A 160 -3.68 16.93 -3.48
N ARG A 161 -3.40 16.28 -4.62
CA ARG A 161 -4.36 16.10 -5.73
C ARG A 161 -5.56 15.24 -5.33
N TYR A 162 -5.34 14.23 -4.50
CA TYR A 162 -6.37 13.28 -4.05
C TYR A 162 -7.08 13.70 -2.76
N HIS A 163 -6.52 14.65 -2.00
CA HIS A 163 -7.09 15.12 -0.75
C HIS A 163 -8.51 15.67 -0.91
N GLU A 164 -8.69 16.64 -1.81
CA GLU A 164 -9.99 17.32 -1.99
C GLU A 164 -11.08 16.37 -2.52
N PRO A 165 -10.85 15.53 -3.55
CA PRO A 165 -11.86 14.58 -4.03
C PRO A 165 -12.21 13.50 -3.00
N LEU A 166 -11.23 13.01 -2.25
CA LEU A 166 -11.46 12.03 -1.19
C LEU A 166 -12.29 12.63 -0.05
N SER A 167 -11.94 13.83 0.39
CA SER A 167 -12.70 14.57 1.42
C SER A 167 -14.16 14.79 0.99
N LYS A 168 -14.40 15.15 -0.28
CA LYS A 168 -15.77 15.29 -0.83
C LYS A 168 -16.53 13.97 -0.85
N MET A 169 -15.90 12.88 -1.30
CA MET A 169 -16.53 11.55 -1.34
C MET A 169 -16.93 11.09 0.06
N LEU A 170 -16.04 11.24 1.04
CA LEU A 170 -16.29 10.88 2.44
C LEU A 170 -17.44 11.71 3.01
N PHE A 171 -17.40 13.03 2.84
CA PHE A 171 -18.47 13.93 3.28
C PHE A 171 -19.83 13.57 2.65
N GLY A 172 -19.86 13.29 1.35
CA GLY A 172 -21.07 12.84 0.65
C GLY A 172 -21.62 11.51 1.19
N THR A 173 -20.73 10.56 1.50
CA THR A 173 -21.09 9.26 2.08
C THR A 173 -21.67 9.41 3.47
N GLU A 174 -21.08 10.25 4.32
CA GLU A 174 -21.59 10.53 5.66
C GLU A 174 -22.97 11.18 5.63
N MET A 175 -23.16 12.13 4.70
CA MET A 175 -24.45 12.77 4.50
C MET A 175 -25.51 11.77 4.04
N TYR A 176 -25.16 10.87 3.12
CA TYR A 176 -26.05 9.82 2.62
C TYR A 176 -26.42 8.81 3.71
N LEU A 177 -25.42 8.28 4.41
CA LEU A 177 -25.60 7.29 5.48
C LEU A 177 -26.15 7.90 6.77
N LYS A 178 -26.17 9.23 6.89
CA LYS A 178 -26.53 9.99 8.11
C LYS A 178 -25.69 9.57 9.32
N LEU A 179 -24.42 9.24 9.08
CA LEU A 179 -23.47 8.79 10.10
C LEU A 179 -22.31 9.79 10.17
N PRO A 180 -22.26 10.68 11.17
CA PRO A 180 -21.13 11.58 11.34
C PRO A 180 -19.91 10.76 11.80
N SER A 181 -18.92 10.61 10.93
CA SER A 181 -17.71 9.83 11.22
C SER A 181 -16.83 10.48 12.30
N ALA A 182 -16.96 11.80 12.49
CA ALA A 182 -16.30 12.58 13.53
C ALA A 182 -16.65 12.13 14.97
N GLY A 183 -17.67 11.27 15.14
CA GLY A 183 -18.03 10.67 16.43
C GLY A 183 -17.36 9.33 16.76
N TYR A 184 -16.66 8.69 15.81
CA TYR A 184 -15.94 7.44 16.06
C TYR A 184 -14.59 7.70 16.72
N LEU A 185 -14.64 8.10 18.00
CA LEU A 185 -13.48 8.28 18.87
C LEU A 185 -12.77 6.93 19.07
N GLY A 186 -11.55 6.80 18.53
CA GLY A 186 -10.61 5.73 18.90
C GLY A 186 -10.03 4.91 17.75
N ARG A 187 -10.42 5.13 16.49
CA ARG A 187 -9.90 4.37 15.34
C ARG A 187 -9.28 5.31 14.32
N GLN A 188 -7.99 5.13 14.03
CA GLN A 188 -7.34 5.92 12.98
C GLN A 188 -7.69 5.29 11.63
N PHE A 189 -8.20 6.12 10.71
CA PHE A 189 -8.43 5.76 9.32
C PHE A 189 -7.36 6.45 8.48
N THR A 190 -6.37 5.67 8.05
CA THR A 190 -5.24 6.16 7.26
C THR A 190 -5.33 5.61 5.85
N VAL A 191 -5.33 6.52 4.89
CA VAL A 191 -5.28 6.20 3.47
C VAL A 191 -3.87 6.41 2.99
N TYR A 192 -3.22 5.35 2.52
CA TYR A 192 -1.91 5.43 1.87
C TYR A 192 -2.08 5.53 0.37
N LEU A 193 -1.41 6.50 -0.24
CA LEU A 193 -1.27 6.59 -1.68
C LEU A 193 0.10 6.08 -2.11
N ASP A 194 0.10 5.07 -2.98
CA ASP A 194 1.32 4.54 -3.57
C ASP A 194 1.13 4.22 -5.06
N PRO A 195 1.79 4.96 -5.98
CA PRO A 195 1.73 4.75 -7.43
C PRO A 195 2.36 3.44 -7.87
N MET A 196 3.11 2.73 -7.03
CA MET A 196 3.78 1.48 -7.40
C MET A 196 2.83 0.28 -7.48
N GLY A 197 1.59 0.38 -6.99
CA GLY A 197 0.57 -0.67 -7.13
C GLY A 197 -0.28 -0.55 -8.39
N ALA A 198 -1.26 -1.45 -8.53
CA ALA A 198 -2.23 -1.44 -9.63
C ALA A 198 -3.45 -0.56 -9.27
N PRO A 199 -3.84 0.43 -10.09
CA PRO A 199 -4.93 1.36 -9.75
C PRO A 199 -6.30 0.74 -9.47
N GLY A 200 -6.62 -0.38 -10.13
CA GLY A 200 -7.85 -1.15 -9.95
C GLY A 200 -7.87 -2.01 -8.70
N GLN A 201 -6.76 -2.14 -7.97
CA GLN A 201 -6.61 -3.04 -6.82
C GLN A 201 -6.46 -2.27 -5.51
N THR A 202 -7.57 -1.70 -5.03
CA THR A 202 -7.63 -1.06 -3.71
C THR A 202 -7.54 -2.10 -2.60
N ASN A 203 -6.64 -1.89 -1.64
CA ASN A 203 -6.45 -2.79 -0.51
C ASN A 203 -6.93 -2.15 0.79
N ALA A 204 -8.02 -2.66 1.36
CA ALA A 204 -8.48 -2.27 2.69
C ALA A 204 -8.09 -3.34 3.72
N ARG A 205 -7.55 -2.92 4.87
CA ARG A 205 -7.12 -3.78 5.98
C ARG A 205 -7.57 -3.20 7.31
N ASN A 206 -7.94 -4.11 8.21
CA ASN A 206 -8.29 -3.79 9.59
C ASN A 206 -7.35 -4.55 10.51
N TYR A 207 -6.47 -3.83 11.19
CA TYR A 207 -5.51 -4.39 12.13
C TYR A 207 -5.75 -3.81 13.52
N GLY A 208 -6.47 -4.56 14.35
CA GLY A 208 -6.85 -4.11 15.68
C GLY A 208 -7.82 -2.93 15.63
N SER A 209 -7.40 -1.78 16.16
CA SER A 209 -8.16 -0.53 16.13
C SER A 209 -7.95 0.29 14.86
N ASP A 210 -6.90 -0.01 14.09
CA ASP A 210 -6.47 0.83 12.97
C ASP A 210 -6.96 0.29 11.62
N TYR A 211 -7.42 1.22 10.79
CA TYR A 211 -7.91 0.95 9.44
C TYR A 211 -6.96 1.56 8.42
N TYR A 212 -6.50 0.71 7.52
CA TYR A 212 -5.61 1.10 6.43
C TYR A 212 -6.31 0.88 5.10
N VAL A 213 -6.25 1.89 4.23
CA VAL A 213 -6.66 1.75 2.83
C VAL A 213 -5.47 2.15 1.96
N VAL A 214 -4.97 1.25 1.14
CA VAL A 214 -3.90 1.53 0.18
C VAL A 214 -4.52 1.67 -1.21
N ILE A 215 -4.28 2.81 -1.83
CA ILE A 215 -4.81 3.16 -3.15
C ILE A 215 -3.64 3.48 -4.07
N SER A 216 -3.71 2.98 -5.30
CA SER A 216 -2.76 3.35 -6.34
C SER A 216 -3.40 4.33 -7.32
N PRO A 217 -2.82 5.52 -7.52
CA PRO A 217 -3.36 6.49 -8.47
C PRO A 217 -3.26 6.00 -9.92
N GLY A 218 -4.32 6.25 -10.69
CA GLY A 218 -4.35 6.13 -12.14
C GLY A 218 -4.38 7.50 -12.85
N PRO A 219 -4.35 7.54 -14.20
CA PRO A 219 -4.36 8.77 -14.99
C PRO A 219 -5.64 9.58 -14.78
N SER A 220 -6.73 8.90 -14.43
CA SER A 220 -8.03 9.51 -14.16
C SER A 220 -8.43 9.28 -12.70
N LEU A 221 -8.90 10.34 -12.04
CA LEU A 221 -9.21 10.41 -10.62
C LEU A 221 -10.55 9.75 -10.26
N TRP A 222 -10.83 8.57 -10.84
CA TRP A 222 -12.09 7.85 -10.68
C TRP A 222 -12.07 7.04 -9.37
N LEU A 223 -12.28 7.73 -8.25
CA LEU A 223 -12.49 7.08 -6.94
C LEU A 223 -13.91 6.48 -6.77
N GLY A 224 -14.81 6.68 -7.74
CA GLY A 224 -16.25 6.49 -7.56
C GLY A 224 -16.79 5.06 -7.60
N ASP A 225 -16.31 4.19 -8.50
CA ASP A 225 -17.07 2.97 -8.83
C ASP A 225 -16.46 1.66 -8.28
N LYS A 226 -15.14 1.59 -8.07
CA LYS A 226 -14.49 0.35 -7.59
C LYS A 226 -14.07 0.35 -6.12
N ALA A 227 -13.85 1.52 -5.53
CA ALA A 227 -13.48 1.61 -4.10
C ALA A 227 -14.62 1.17 -3.17
N PHE A 228 -15.88 1.38 -3.57
CA PHE A 228 -17.04 0.98 -2.79
C PHE A 228 -17.26 -0.55 -2.79
N GLY A 229 -16.91 -1.25 -3.88
CA GLY A 229 -17.01 -2.71 -3.97
C GLY A 229 -16.02 -3.43 -3.05
N ALA A 230 -14.79 -2.91 -2.94
CA ALA A 230 -13.72 -3.54 -2.15
C ALA A 230 -13.97 -3.49 -0.61
N ALA A 231 -14.72 -2.50 -0.12
CA ALA A 231 -15.07 -2.40 1.29
C ALA A 231 -16.35 -3.19 1.66
N ALA A 232 -17.17 -3.57 0.68
CA ALA A 232 -18.50 -4.09 0.91
C ALA A 232 -18.66 -5.61 0.70
N GLY A 233 -17.67 -6.31 0.15
CA GLY A 233 -17.71 -7.78 0.02
C GLY A 233 -18.91 -8.31 -0.80
N PHE A 234 -19.47 -7.49 -1.70
CA PHE A 234 -20.53 -7.93 -2.61
C PHE A 234 -19.89 -8.49 -3.88
N GLY A 235 -20.09 -9.80 -4.08
CA GLY A 235 -19.74 -10.48 -5.32
C GLY A 235 -20.46 -9.84 -6.51
N GLU A 236 -19.73 -9.73 -7.61
CA GLU A 236 -20.24 -9.36 -8.92
C GLU A 236 -21.29 -10.38 -9.36
N ASP A 237 -22.57 -10.00 -9.34
CA ASP A 237 -23.57 -10.61 -10.20
C ASP A 237 -24.74 -9.65 -10.44
N CYS A 238 -24.56 -8.74 -11.40
CA CYS A 238 -25.65 -8.00 -12.05
C CYS A 238 -25.10 -7.35 -13.33
N SER A 239 -24.83 -8.17 -14.33
CA SER A 239 -24.66 -7.73 -15.72
C SER A 239 -25.12 -8.84 -16.66
N ASP A 240 -26.42 -9.18 -16.60
CA ASP A 240 -27.10 -9.80 -17.74
C ASP A 240 -28.56 -9.33 -17.78
N GLY A 241 -28.74 -8.13 -18.36
CA GLY A 241 -30.05 -7.62 -18.73
C GLY A 241 -30.56 -8.36 -19.98
N ARG A 242 -30.89 -9.64 -19.84
CA ARG A 242 -31.65 -10.38 -20.84
C ARG A 242 -33.13 -10.04 -20.71
N GLU A 243 -33.58 -9.27 -21.69
CA GLU A 243 -34.94 -9.07 -22.14
C GLU A 243 -35.72 -10.40 -22.13
N PHE A 244 -36.81 -10.48 -21.35
CA PHE A 244 -37.81 -11.54 -21.49
C PHE A 244 -39.19 -10.92 -21.63
N GLN A 245 -39.67 -10.94 -22.87
CA GLN A 245 -41.09 -10.84 -23.19
C GLN A 245 -41.86 -12.03 -22.59
N LYS A 246 -42.97 -11.76 -21.91
CA LYS A 246 -44.28 -12.36 -22.14
C LYS A 246 -45.37 -11.62 -21.36
#